data_AF-A0A7S0FEW9-F1
#
_entry.id   AF-A0A7S0FEW9-F1
#
_cell.length_a   1.000
_cell.length_b   1.000
_cell.length_c   1.000
_cell.angle_alpha   90.00
_cell.angle_beta   90.00
_cell.angle_gamma   90.00
#
_symmetry.space_group_name_H-M   'P 1'
#
loop_
_entity.id
_entity.type
_entity.pdbx_description
1 polymer ?
#
loop_
_entity_poly.entity_id
_entity_poly.type
_entity_poly.pdbx_seq_one_letter_code
_entity_poly.pdbx_strand_id
1 'polypeptide(L)'
;RPLVHGECQAQLMLQKSKEEEEARQRRDAKAKKERRKKYEIGWKVEMIPRNARPAAKLGHLSSALEGMCCLTLDEASNTVSVSPATEPATSVNLEYLSLALQVRTRGGRDPMFSLDPKLGGKAGSPDELHAQWQVKRFEPEWLA
;
A
#
# COMPACT_ATOMS: atom_id res chain seq x y z
N ARG A 1 52.71 -2.10 -32.50
CA ARG A 1 51.41 -2.19 -31.78
C ARG A 1 50.66 -0.89 -32.05
N PRO A 2 49.41 -0.90 -32.54
CA PRO A 2 48.70 0.35 -32.74
C PRO A 2 48.39 0.97 -31.38
N LEU A 3 48.86 2.20 -31.18
CA LEU A 3 48.54 3.04 -30.02
C LEU A 3 47.14 3.62 -30.27
N VAL A 4 46.15 3.10 -29.54
CA VAL A 4 44.80 3.65 -29.57
C VAL A 4 44.83 5.01 -28.88
N HIS A 5 44.28 6.06 -29.52
CA HIS A 5 44.16 7.37 -28.88
C HIS A 5 43.29 7.28 -27.62
N GLY A 6 43.63 8.06 -26.58
CA GLY A 6 42.90 8.05 -25.31
C GLY A 6 41.40 8.33 -25.46
N GLU A 7 41.03 9.18 -26.42
CA GLU A 7 39.63 9.47 -26.75
C GLU A 7 38.90 8.25 -27.33
N CYS A 8 39.53 7.48 -28.21
CA CYS A 8 38.98 6.24 -28.75
C CYS A 8 38.85 5.17 -27.65
N GLN A 9 39.80 5.11 -26.71
CA GLN A 9 39.72 4.20 -25.57
C GLN A 9 38.58 4.58 -24.62
N ALA A 10 38.39 5.87 -24.35
CA ALA A 10 37.28 6.37 -23.53
C ALA A 10 35.92 6.08 -24.18
N GLN A 11 35.78 6.23 -25.51
CA GLN A 11 34.57 5.87 -26.23
C GLN A 11 34.23 4.38 -26.13
N LEU A 12 35.24 3.50 -26.27
CA LEU A 12 35.06 2.06 -26.08
C LEU A 12 34.64 1.71 -24.65
N MET A 13 35.22 2.37 -23.65
CA MET A 13 34.82 2.18 -22.24
C MET A 13 33.38 2.64 -21.98
N LEU A 14 32.97 3.79 -22.54
CA LEU A 14 31.60 4.29 -22.43
C LEU A 14 30.60 3.34 -23.08
N GLN A 15 30.93 2.80 -24.25
CA GLN A 15 30.08 1.83 -24.93
C GLN A 15 29.91 0.56 -24.10
N LYS A 16 31.01 0.01 -23.59
CA LYS A 16 30.98 -1.17 -22.71
C LYS A 16 30.18 -0.91 -21.43
N SER A 17 30.33 0.26 -20.81
CA SER A 17 29.56 0.63 -19.62
C SER A 17 28.06 0.74 -19.91
N LYS A 18 27.65 1.23 -21.08
CA LYS A 18 26.24 1.26 -21.50
C LYS A 18 25.69 -0.15 -21.66
N GLU A 19 26.43 -1.03 -22.32
CA GLU A 19 26.04 -2.44 -22.50
C GLU A 19 25.88 -3.17 -21.17
N GLU A 20 26.81 -2.96 -20.23
CA GLU A 20 26.76 -3.54 -18.89
C GLU A 20 25.55 -3.03 -18.08
N GLU A 21 25.23 -1.74 -18.19
CA GLU A 21 24.10 -1.13 -17.51
C GLU A 21 22.76 -1.61 -18.09
N GLU A 22 22.64 -1.69 -19.42
CA GLU A 22 21.47 -2.29 -20.06
C GLU A 22 21.27 -3.75 -19.63
N ALA A 23 22.34 -4.53 -19.54
CA ALA A 23 22.29 -5.91 -19.07
C ALA A 23 21.87 -5.99 -17.59
N ARG A 24 22.34 -5.07 -16.74
CA ARG A 24 21.92 -4.95 -15.33
C ARG A 24 20.42 -4.62 -15.25
N GLN A 25 19.96 -3.60 -15.96
CA GLN A 25 18.55 -3.18 -15.97
C GLN A 25 17.62 -4.28 -16.46
N ARG A 26 18.01 -5.05 -17.50
CA ARG A 26 17.24 -6.20 -17.97
C ARG A 26 17.13 -7.30 -16.90
N ARG A 27 18.22 -7.60 -16.19
CA ARG A 27 18.23 -8.57 -15.08
C ARG A 27 17.34 -8.10 -13.92
N ASP A 28 17.47 -6.84 -13.53
CA ASP A 28 16.70 -6.26 -12.43
C ASP A 28 15.21 -6.17 -12.76
N ALA A 29 14.86 -5.78 -14.00
CA ALA A 29 13.48 -5.75 -14.47
C ALA A 29 12.85 -7.16 -14.46
N LYS A 30 13.60 -8.18 -14.90
CA LYS A 30 13.16 -9.58 -14.84
C LYS A 30 12.94 -10.03 -13.40
N ALA A 31 13.92 -9.82 -12.52
CA ALA A 31 13.84 -10.16 -11.11
C ALA A 31 12.70 -9.41 -10.39
N LYS A 32 12.44 -8.14 -10.75
CA LYS A 32 11.34 -7.34 -10.23
C LYS A 32 9.98 -7.88 -10.71
N LYS A 33 9.87 -8.28 -11.98
CA LYS A 33 8.66 -8.89 -12.54
C LYS A 33 8.34 -10.23 -11.87
N GLU A 34 9.34 -11.09 -11.70
CA GLU A 34 9.19 -12.38 -11.02
C GLU A 34 8.80 -12.20 -9.56
N ARG A 35 9.45 -11.28 -8.83
CA ARG A 35 9.09 -10.96 -7.45
C ARG A 35 7.68 -10.39 -7.33
N ARG A 36 7.29 -9.47 -8.22
CA ARG A 36 5.92 -8.93 -8.25
C ARG A 36 4.87 -10.02 -8.46
N LYS A 37 5.14 -10.99 -9.35
CA LYS A 37 4.26 -12.14 -9.54
C LYS A 37 4.24 -13.07 -8.32
N LYS A 38 5.41 -13.41 -7.78
CA LYS A 38 5.57 -14.36 -6.66
C LYS A 38 4.91 -13.88 -5.37
N TYR A 39 5.08 -12.60 -5.05
CA TYR A 39 4.60 -11.99 -3.80
C TYR A 39 3.35 -11.14 -4.02
N GLU A 40 2.72 -11.25 -5.19
CA GLU A 40 1.54 -10.49 -5.59
C GLU A 40 1.67 -8.96 -5.35
N ILE A 41 2.87 -8.43 -5.57
CA ILE A 41 3.18 -7.02 -5.31
C ILE A 41 2.53 -6.17 -6.39
N GLY A 42 1.46 -5.47 -6.02
CA GLY A 42 0.73 -4.53 -6.85
C GLY A 42 -0.71 -4.41 -6.36
N TRP A 43 -1.36 -3.29 -6.69
CA TRP A 43 -2.80 -3.14 -6.46
C TRP A 43 -3.55 -3.93 -7.53
N LYS A 44 -4.22 -5.01 -7.13
CA LYS A 44 -5.21 -5.67 -7.98
C LYS A 44 -6.57 -5.03 -7.73
N VAL A 45 -7.40 -4.90 -8.77
CA VAL A 45 -8.70 -4.20 -8.68
C VAL A 45 -9.63 -4.89 -7.68
N GLU A 46 -9.53 -6.20 -7.57
CA GLU A 46 -10.23 -7.04 -6.60
C GLU A 46 -9.78 -6.82 -5.15
N MET A 47 -8.59 -6.27 -4.92
CA MET A 47 -8.06 -5.95 -3.58
C MET A 47 -8.35 -4.51 -3.15
N ILE A 48 -8.95 -3.69 -4.01
CA ILE A 48 -9.35 -2.33 -3.66
C ILE A 48 -10.54 -2.43 -2.69
N PRO A 49 -10.45 -1.92 -1.44
CA PRO A 49 -11.57 -1.93 -0.51
C PRO A 49 -12.77 -1.21 -1.12
N ARG A 50 -13.96 -1.83 -1.04
CA ARG A 50 -15.21 -1.28 -1.61
C ARG A 50 -16.26 -1.11 -0.53
N ASN A 51 -16.94 0.03 -0.56
CA ASN A 51 -18.02 0.34 0.37
C ASN A 51 -19.34 -0.36 0.04
N ALA A 52 -19.44 -1.13 -1.04
CA ALA A 52 -20.69 -1.77 -1.47
C ALA A 52 -21.31 -2.66 -0.38
N ARG A 53 -20.50 -3.52 0.27
CA ARG A 53 -20.96 -4.41 1.35
C ARG A 53 -21.38 -3.67 2.62
N PRO A 54 -20.56 -2.78 3.20
CA PRO A 54 -20.96 -2.03 4.40
C PRO A 54 -22.12 -1.06 4.12
N ALA A 55 -22.18 -0.42 2.94
CA ALA A 55 -23.30 0.44 2.56
C ALA A 55 -24.62 -0.34 2.50
N ALA A 56 -24.61 -1.55 1.92
CA ALA A 56 -25.79 -2.42 1.90
C ALA A 56 -26.31 -2.77 3.30
N LYS A 57 -25.41 -2.97 4.28
CA LYS A 57 -25.80 -3.23 5.68
C LYS A 57 -26.42 -2.01 6.38
N LEU A 58 -26.10 -0.80 5.93
CA LEU A 58 -26.63 0.45 6.49
C LEU A 58 -28.04 0.79 5.99
N GLY A 59 -28.69 -0.12 5.24
CA GLY A 59 -30.06 0.09 4.74
C GLY A 59 -30.17 1.12 3.61
N HIS A 60 -29.05 1.72 3.21
CA HIS A 60 -28.95 2.71 2.13
C HIS A 60 -28.08 2.14 1.01
N LEU A 61 -28.71 1.44 0.06
CA LEU A 61 -28.82 1.87 -1.34
C LEU A 61 -29.25 0.74 -2.27
N SER A 62 -30.40 0.99 -2.92
CA SER A 62 -30.70 0.50 -4.27
C SER A 62 -29.53 0.84 -5.18
N SER A 63 -28.84 -0.18 -5.71
CA SER A 63 -28.17 -0.24 -7.02
C SER A 63 -27.19 0.86 -7.50
N ALA A 64 -27.04 2.00 -6.82
CA ALA A 64 -26.55 3.25 -7.41
C ALA A 64 -25.23 3.78 -6.83
N LEU A 65 -24.64 3.13 -5.82
CA LEU A 65 -23.29 3.45 -5.35
C LEU A 65 -22.23 2.69 -6.15
N GLU A 66 -22.13 2.98 -7.43
CA GLU A 66 -20.96 2.60 -8.21
C GLU A 66 -19.84 3.62 -7.95
N GLY A 67 -19.02 3.38 -6.92
CA GLY A 67 -17.80 4.16 -6.68
C GLY A 67 -17.63 4.68 -5.25
N MET A 68 -17.31 5.96 -5.13
CA MET A 68 -17.02 6.63 -3.85
C MET A 68 -18.32 7.02 -3.14
N CYS A 69 -18.31 7.02 -1.81
CA CYS A 69 -19.45 7.46 -1.00
C CYS A 69 -18.99 8.30 0.19
N CYS A 70 -19.87 9.17 0.66
CA CYS A 70 -19.73 10.00 1.86
C CYS A 70 -20.86 9.70 2.85
N LEU A 71 -20.77 10.29 4.04
CA LEU A 71 -21.86 10.33 5.01
C LEU A 71 -22.43 11.73 5.10
N THR A 72 -23.75 11.82 5.14
CA THR A 72 -24.48 13.08 5.31
C THR A 72 -25.25 13.00 6.63
N LEU A 73 -25.07 13.99 7.48
CA LEU A 73 -25.89 14.18 8.68
C LEU A 73 -27.05 15.10 8.31
N ASP A 74 -28.27 14.60 8.40
CA ASP A 74 -29.46 15.44 8.38
C ASP A 74 -29.68 16.00 9.79
N GLU A 75 -29.42 17.29 9.96
CA GLU A 75 -29.56 17.97 11.26
C GLU A 75 -31.01 18.04 11.73
N ALA A 76 -31.99 18.07 10.82
CA ALA A 76 -33.40 18.19 11.18
C ALA A 76 -33.93 16.89 11.80
N SER A 77 -33.56 15.74 11.23
CA SER A 77 -33.93 14.43 11.77
C SER A 77 -32.90 13.83 12.71
N ASN A 78 -31.71 14.44 12.82
CA ASN A 78 -30.53 13.90 13.51
C ASN A 78 -30.17 12.48 13.05
N THR A 79 -30.27 12.24 11.73
CA THR A 79 -29.98 10.93 11.12
C THR A 79 -28.78 10.99 10.19
N VAL A 80 -28.05 9.88 10.10
CA VAL A 80 -26.89 9.75 9.20
C VAL A 80 -27.28 8.85 8.04
N SER A 81 -27.00 9.30 6.82
CA SER A 81 -27.25 8.56 5.58
C SER A 81 -25.98 8.45 4.73
N VAL A 82 -25.93 7.44 3.85
CA VAL A 82 -24.85 7.28 2.87
C VAL A 82 -25.25 7.97 1.58
N SER A 83 -24.35 8.77 1.01
CA SER A 83 -24.56 9.47 -0.27
C SER A 83 -23.39 9.21 -1.23
N PRO A 84 -23.60 9.29 -2.56
CA PRO A 84 -22.51 9.23 -3.53
C PRO A 84 -21.54 10.41 -3.34
N ALA A 85 -20.24 10.15 -3.46
CA ALA A 85 -19.20 11.18 -3.43
C ALA A 85 -18.61 11.38 -4.83
N THR A 86 -18.54 12.63 -5.30
CA THR A 86 -17.88 12.97 -6.56
C THR A 86 -16.39 13.22 -6.39
N GLU A 87 -15.97 13.71 -5.23
CA GLU A 87 -14.59 14.05 -4.94
C GLU A 87 -13.97 13.09 -3.91
N PRO A 88 -12.73 12.61 -4.13
CA PRO A 88 -12.06 11.69 -3.20
C PRO A 88 -11.92 12.25 -1.77
N ALA A 89 -11.75 13.56 -1.62
CA ALA A 89 -11.62 14.22 -0.32
C ALA A 89 -12.88 14.12 0.54
N THR A 90 -14.05 13.94 -0.08
CA THR A 90 -15.34 13.77 0.60
C THR A 90 -15.70 12.31 0.83
N SER A 91 -14.93 11.39 0.25
CA SER A 91 -15.20 9.96 0.34
C SER A 91 -14.71 9.37 1.66
N VAL A 92 -15.45 8.42 2.19
CA VAL A 92 -15.09 7.70 3.42
C VAL A 92 -14.96 6.20 3.14
N ASN A 93 -14.00 5.55 3.80
CA ASN A 93 -13.99 4.09 3.87
C ASN A 93 -14.92 3.65 5.01
N LEU A 94 -16.09 3.09 4.67
CA LEU A 94 -17.13 2.71 5.64
C LEU A 94 -16.69 1.54 6.54
N GLU A 95 -15.85 0.63 6.03
CA GLU A 95 -15.32 -0.46 6.87
C GLU A 95 -14.36 0.11 7.92
N TYR A 96 -13.44 0.98 7.50
CA TYR A 96 -12.53 1.65 8.42
C TYR A 96 -13.27 2.48 9.47
N LEU A 97 -14.25 3.27 9.04
CA LEU A 97 -15.06 4.07 9.96
C LEU A 97 -15.83 3.20 10.96
N SER A 98 -16.44 2.11 10.49
CA SER A 98 -17.14 1.15 11.36
C SER A 98 -16.20 0.56 12.42
N LEU A 99 -14.99 0.15 12.02
CA LEU A 99 -13.98 -0.34 12.95
C LEU A 99 -13.56 0.73 13.95
N ALA A 100 -13.29 1.96 13.50
CA ALA A 100 -12.89 3.06 14.36
C ALA A 100 -13.96 3.38 15.41
N LEU A 101 -15.23 3.42 15.01
CA LEU A 101 -16.36 3.62 15.91
C LEU A 101 -16.49 2.48 16.93
N GLN A 102 -16.28 1.23 16.52
CA GLN A 102 -16.31 0.08 17.43
C GLN A 102 -15.20 0.15 18.48
N VAL A 103 -13.97 0.50 18.08
CA VAL A 103 -12.85 0.66 19.01
C VAL A 103 -13.12 1.81 19.98
N ARG A 104 -13.61 2.94 19.47
CA ARG A 104 -13.93 4.11 20.29
C ARG A 104 -15.05 3.82 21.29
N THR A 105 -16.10 3.12 20.86
CA THR A 105 -17.22 2.75 21.72
C THR A 105 -16.79 1.78 22.83
N ARG A 106 -15.93 0.80 22.52
CA ARG A 106 -15.51 -0.23 23.47
C ARG A 106 -14.35 0.19 24.37
N GLY A 107 -13.40 0.94 23.83
CA GLY A 107 -12.11 1.22 24.46
C GLY A 107 -11.83 2.70 24.73
N GLY A 108 -12.74 3.61 24.37
CA GLY A 108 -12.58 5.05 24.61
C GLY A 108 -11.43 5.71 23.85
N ARG A 109 -10.87 5.03 22.83
CA ARG A 109 -9.73 5.49 22.04
C ARG A 109 -9.89 5.13 20.57
N ASP A 110 -9.06 5.72 19.72
CA ASP A 110 -9.07 5.42 18.28
C ASP A 110 -8.23 4.15 17.99
N PRO A 111 -8.52 3.42 16.89
CA PRO A 111 -7.69 2.30 16.45
C PRO A 111 -6.27 2.78 16.12
N MET A 112 -5.27 1.98 16.45
CA MET A 112 -3.88 2.24 16.12
C MET A 112 -3.32 1.14 15.22
N PHE A 113 -2.49 1.54 14.25
CA PHE A 113 -1.67 0.64 13.46
C PHE A 113 -0.22 1.11 13.50
N SER A 114 0.71 0.18 13.69
CA SER A 114 2.14 0.44 13.58
C SER A 114 2.87 -0.70 12.86
N LEU A 115 4.05 -0.36 12.32
CA LEU A 115 5.01 -1.31 11.76
C LEU A 115 6.24 -1.33 12.66
N ASP A 116 6.18 -2.19 13.67
CA ASP A 116 7.21 -2.24 14.70
C ASP A 116 8.43 -3.01 14.21
N PRO A 117 9.65 -2.53 14.44
CA PRO A 117 10.84 -3.30 14.12
C PRO A 117 10.89 -4.56 14.99
N LYS A 118 11.18 -5.72 14.39
CA LYS A 118 11.46 -6.93 15.16
C LYS A 118 12.86 -6.83 15.77
N LEU A 119 12.93 -6.55 17.07
CA LEU A 119 14.18 -6.58 17.84
C LEU A 119 14.64 -8.04 17.96
N GLY A 120 15.57 -8.48 17.10
CA GLY A 120 15.99 -9.90 17.10
C GLY A 120 17.27 -10.27 16.34
N GLY A 121 18.00 -9.31 15.77
CA GLY A 121 19.33 -9.57 15.18
C GLY A 121 20.44 -9.36 16.21
N LYS A 122 21.43 -10.27 16.28
CA LYS A 122 22.70 -9.95 16.93
C LYS A 122 23.38 -8.86 16.11
N ALA A 123 23.68 -7.73 16.74
CA ALA A 123 24.45 -6.62 16.17
C ALA A 123 25.68 -7.13 15.40
N GLY A 124 25.74 -6.90 14.10
CA GLY A 124 26.94 -7.11 13.26
C GLY A 124 26.99 -8.38 12.39
N SER A 125 25.90 -9.11 12.14
CA SER A 125 25.92 -10.21 11.15
C SER A 125 25.53 -9.73 9.74
N PRO A 126 26.11 -10.28 8.66
CA PRO A 126 25.74 -9.94 7.27
C PRO A 126 24.26 -10.19 6.94
N ASP A 127 23.57 -11.03 7.74
CA ASP A 127 22.14 -11.31 7.67
C ASP A 127 21.26 -10.21 8.26
N GLU A 128 21.82 -9.19 8.93
CA GLU A 128 21.05 -8.09 9.55
C GLU A 128 20.21 -7.29 8.57
N LEU A 129 20.69 -7.10 7.33
CA LEU A 129 19.94 -6.37 6.31
C LEU A 129 18.68 -7.14 5.85
N HIS A 130 18.71 -8.46 5.95
CA HIS A 130 17.58 -9.34 5.66
C HIS A 130 16.72 -9.63 6.90
N ALA A 131 17.24 -9.42 8.12
CA ALA A 131 16.56 -9.69 9.38
C ALA A 131 15.69 -8.53 9.91
N GLN A 132 15.78 -7.34 9.33
CA GLN A 132 14.89 -6.20 9.64
C GLN A 132 13.50 -6.38 9.04
N TRP A 133 12.76 -7.37 9.51
CA TRP A 133 11.34 -7.50 9.18
C TRP A 133 10.51 -6.71 10.21
N GLN A 134 9.57 -5.92 9.70
CA GLN A 134 8.61 -5.18 10.52
C GLN A 134 7.42 -6.07 10.86
N VAL A 135 6.94 -5.97 12.10
CA VAL A 135 5.74 -6.63 12.59
C VAL A 135 4.59 -5.65 12.52
N LYS A 136 3.51 -6.02 11.85
CA LYS A 136 2.26 -5.26 11.88
C LYS A 136 1.65 -5.40 13.26
N ARG A 137 1.41 -4.29 13.94
CA ARG A 137 0.64 -4.25 15.17
C ARG A 137 -0.62 -3.45 14.97
N PHE A 138 -1.72 -4.01 15.47
CA PHE A 138 -3.00 -3.34 15.53
C PHE A 138 -3.41 -3.24 16.98
N GLU A 139 -3.91 -2.07 17.38
CA GLU A 139 -4.50 -1.90 18.69
C GLU A 139 -5.94 -1.41 18.56
N PRO A 140 -6.89 -2.04 19.27
CA PRO A 140 -6.75 -3.22 20.14
C PRO A 140 -6.44 -4.52 19.37
N GLU A 141 -5.90 -5.52 20.07
CA GLU A 141 -5.37 -6.77 19.48
C GLU A 141 -6.39 -7.55 18.63
N TRP A 142 -7.69 -7.41 18.91
CA TRP A 142 -8.76 -8.06 18.13
C TRP A 142 -8.93 -7.51 16.71
N LEU A 143 -8.23 -6.43 16.34
CA LEU A 143 -8.16 -5.92 14.96
C LEU A 143 -7.15 -6.66 14.07
N ALA A 144 -6.23 -7.44 14.64
CA ALA A 144 -5.11 -8.06 13.94
C ALA A 144 -5.50 -9.32 13.14
#